data_AF-A0A1Q7XW81-F1
#
_entry.id   AF-A0A1Q7XW81-F1
#
_cell.length_a   1.000
_cell.length_b   1.000
_cell.length_c   1.000
_cell.angle_alpha   90.00
_cell.angle_beta   90.00
_cell.angle_gamma   90.00
#
_symmetry.space_group_name_H-M   'P 1'
#
loop_
_entity.id
_entity.type
_entity.pdbx_description
1 polymer ?
#
loop_
_entity_poly.entity_id
_entity_poly.type
_entity_poly.pdbx_seq_one_letter_code
_entity_poly.pdbx_strand_id
1 'polypeptide(L)'
;MGSDYAGEVSAASRSAKVVEPIAIAVCCLVIIVALVVGVGLAAGLVLRHVVQTLPLWIGVLAGARRSRAVGWIGLPMFLFWLVLMSLIWLYLLGIARVISGHFSPIEIAMTILVGAAGIVGIAMFARVKWSLSGVAGLGLFLLVAVAQWVCFRLSFIPAIANR
;
A
#
# COMPACT_ATOMS: atom_id res chain seq x y z
N MET A 1 30.43 -19.24 29.14
CA MET A 1 30.24 -19.02 27.68
C MET A 1 28.85 -19.47 27.19
N GLY A 2 27.79 -19.43 28.03
CA GLY A 2 26.44 -19.92 27.70
C GLY A 2 25.29 -18.98 28.06
N SER A 3 25.58 -17.73 28.46
CA SER A 3 24.59 -16.71 28.81
C SER A 3 24.25 -15.81 27.60
N ASP A 4 25.24 -15.45 26.78
CA ASP A 4 25.05 -14.55 25.63
C ASP A 4 24.21 -15.18 24.51
N TYR A 5 24.44 -16.45 24.19
CA TYR A 5 23.70 -17.15 23.15
C TYR A 5 22.20 -17.27 23.45
N ALA A 6 21.81 -17.42 24.72
CA ALA A 6 20.41 -17.46 25.12
C ALA A 6 19.74 -16.07 25.04
N GLY A 7 20.50 -15.00 25.31
CA GLY A 7 20.05 -13.61 25.20
C GLY A 7 19.86 -13.17 23.74
N GLU A 8 20.80 -13.49 22.86
CA GLU A 8 20.75 -13.14 21.44
C GLU A 8 19.63 -13.90 20.70
N VAL A 9 19.44 -15.19 20.99
CA VAL A 9 18.32 -15.97 20.41
C VAL A 9 16.98 -15.45 20.93
N SER A 10 16.89 -14.98 22.18
CA SER A 10 15.67 -14.39 22.75
C SER A 10 15.36 -13.01 22.17
N ALA A 11 16.38 -12.21 21.85
CA ALA A 11 16.23 -10.90 21.21
C ALA A 11 15.90 -11.03 19.72
N ALA A 12 16.57 -11.91 18.99
CA ALA A 12 16.28 -12.22 17.58
C ALA A 12 14.91 -12.90 17.41
N SER A 13 14.52 -13.79 18.33
CA SER A 13 13.19 -14.42 18.37
C SER A 13 12.08 -13.43 18.74
N ARG A 14 12.34 -12.43 19.60
CA ARG A 14 11.41 -11.31 19.86
C ARG A 14 11.27 -10.38 18.66
N SER A 15 12.38 -10.08 17.99
CA SER A 15 12.41 -9.22 16.80
C SER A 15 11.71 -9.89 15.59
N ALA A 16 11.87 -11.20 15.43
CA ALA A 16 11.21 -11.98 14.38
C ALA A 16 9.73 -12.29 14.65
N LYS A 17 9.27 -12.26 15.92
CA LYS A 17 7.88 -12.57 16.29
C LYS A 17 6.90 -11.39 16.20
N VAL A 18 7.38 -10.18 15.94
CA VAL A 18 6.54 -8.97 15.97
C VAL A 18 6.71 -8.21 14.66
N VAL A 19 6.46 -8.87 13.53
CA VAL A 19 5.97 -8.14 12.36
C VAL A 19 4.52 -7.78 12.68
N GLU A 20 4.36 -6.64 13.33
CA GLU A 20 3.07 -6.21 13.85
C GLU A 20 2.15 -5.82 12.68
N PRO A 21 0.85 -6.17 12.73
CA PRO A 21 -0.20 -5.59 11.89
C PRO A 21 -0.10 -4.08 11.66
N ILE A 22 0.54 -3.37 12.59
CA ILE A 22 0.86 -1.94 12.55
C ILE A 22 1.76 -1.59 11.35
N ALA A 23 2.70 -2.44 10.95
CA ALA A 23 3.55 -2.16 9.79
C ALA A 23 2.73 -2.02 8.49
N ILE A 24 1.66 -2.82 8.33
CA ILE A 24 0.74 -2.70 7.20
C ILE A 24 -0.03 -1.37 7.27
N ALA A 25 -0.50 -0.98 8.47
CA ALA A 25 -1.14 0.32 8.66
C ALA A 25 -0.20 1.49 8.33
N VAL A 26 1.06 1.41 8.75
CA VAL A 26 2.08 2.41 8.42
C VAL A 26 2.33 2.48 6.92
N CYS A 27 2.46 1.34 6.24
CA CYS A 27 2.61 1.32 4.77
C CYS A 27 1.39 1.96 4.08
N CYS A 28 0.18 1.65 4.53
CA CYS A 28 -1.04 2.30 4.03
C CYS A 28 -1.02 3.82 4.26
N LEU A 29 -0.63 4.27 5.45
CA LEU A 29 -0.53 5.70 5.77
C LEU A 29 0.52 6.41 4.92
N VAL A 30 1.69 5.80 4.71
CA VAL A 30 2.73 6.36 3.83
C VAL A 30 2.19 6.56 2.42
N ILE A 31 1.47 5.59 1.87
CA ILE A 31 0.86 5.71 0.55
C ILE A 31 -0.20 6.83 0.53
N ILE A 32 -1.07 6.90 1.55
CA ILE A 32 -2.08 7.96 1.67
C ILE A 32 -1.41 9.34 1.68
N VAL A 33 -0.40 9.54 2.53
CA VAL A 33 0.29 10.83 2.67
C VAL A 33 1.03 11.19 1.38
N ALA A 34 1.75 10.25 0.77
CA ALA A 34 2.48 10.49 -0.48
C ALA A 34 1.54 10.92 -1.61
N LEU A 35 0.35 10.32 -1.70
CA LEU A 35 -0.62 10.65 -2.75
C LEU A 35 -1.43 11.91 -2.45
N VAL A 36 -1.99 12.06 -1.25
CA VAL A 36 -2.87 13.19 -0.93
C VAL A 36 -2.07 14.47 -0.70
N VAL A 37 -1.01 14.39 0.13
CA VAL A 37 -0.19 15.56 0.49
C VAL A 37 0.87 15.79 -0.56
N GLY A 38 1.58 14.75 -1.00
CA GLY A 38 2.65 14.88 -1.98
C GLY A 38 2.13 15.26 -3.36
N VAL A 39 1.39 14.35 -4.00
CA VAL A 39 0.89 14.58 -5.37
C VAL A 39 -0.32 15.52 -5.39
N GLY A 40 -1.30 15.30 -4.51
CA GLY A 40 -2.56 16.05 -4.53
C GLY A 40 -2.39 17.55 -4.32
N LEU A 41 -1.56 17.98 -3.36
CA LEU A 41 -1.30 19.40 -3.15
C LEU A 41 -0.42 19.99 -4.26
N ALA A 42 0.59 19.25 -4.74
CA ALA A 42 1.49 19.72 -5.79
C ALA A 42 0.77 19.90 -7.14
N ALA A 43 -0.20 19.05 -7.45
CA ALA A 43 -0.93 19.04 -8.72
C ALA A 43 -2.32 19.71 -8.64
N GLY A 44 -2.78 20.10 -7.45
CA GLY A 44 -4.15 20.62 -7.25
C GLY A 44 -5.24 19.56 -7.43
N LEU A 45 -4.92 18.29 -7.16
CA LEU A 45 -5.78 17.10 -7.39
C LEU A 45 -6.09 16.37 -6.07
N VAL A 46 -6.27 17.12 -4.99
CA VAL A 46 -6.41 16.57 -3.64
C VAL A 46 -7.63 15.67 -3.56
N LEU A 47 -8.79 16.11 -4.07
CA LEU A 47 -10.02 15.33 -3.96
C LEU A 47 -9.88 14.00 -4.70
N ARG A 48 -9.26 14.03 -5.89
CA ARG A 48 -8.95 12.82 -6.65
C ARG A 48 -8.13 11.82 -5.82
N HIS A 49 -7.05 12.26 -5.19
CA HIS A 49 -6.22 11.35 -4.38
C HIS A 49 -6.89 10.91 -3.07
N VAL A 50 -7.75 11.73 -2.47
CA VAL A 50 -8.58 11.31 -1.33
C VAL A 50 -9.48 10.14 -1.74
N VAL A 51 -10.19 10.26 -2.86
CA VAL A 51 -11.08 9.19 -3.35
C VAL A 51 -10.29 7.92 -3.69
N GLN A 52 -9.15 8.04 -4.37
CA GLN A 52 -8.30 6.88 -4.73
C GLN A 52 -7.76 6.12 -3.52
N THR A 53 -7.57 6.81 -2.40
CA THR A 53 -6.94 6.26 -1.19
C THR A 53 -7.95 5.84 -0.12
N LEU A 54 -9.27 6.02 -0.34
CA LEU A 54 -10.32 5.55 0.58
C LEU A 54 -10.16 4.08 1.03
N PRO A 55 -9.88 3.12 0.13
CA PRO A 55 -9.72 1.72 0.54
C PRO A 55 -8.53 1.49 1.48
N LEU A 56 -7.43 2.26 1.33
CA LEU A 56 -6.24 2.15 2.19
C LEU A 56 -6.55 2.42 3.66
N TRP A 57 -7.55 3.26 3.96
CA TRP A 57 -8.00 3.50 5.33
C TRP A 57 -8.54 2.24 6.01
N ILE A 58 -9.09 1.28 5.26
CA ILE A 58 -9.49 -0.02 5.80
C ILE A 58 -8.25 -0.77 6.31
N GLY A 59 -7.14 -0.72 5.55
CA GLY A 59 -5.86 -1.28 5.96
C GLY A 59 -5.27 -0.59 7.20
N VAL A 60 -5.35 0.74 7.27
CA VAL A 60 -4.95 1.52 8.45
C VAL A 60 -5.72 1.10 9.68
N LEU A 61 -7.05 1.10 9.61
CA LEU A 61 -7.92 0.77 10.74
C LEU A 61 -7.76 -0.70 11.16
N ALA A 62 -7.67 -1.62 10.20
CA ALA A 62 -7.46 -3.04 10.49
C ALA A 62 -6.09 -3.31 11.15
N GLY A 63 -5.04 -2.64 10.69
CA GLY A 63 -3.70 -2.77 11.28
C GLY A 63 -3.60 -2.13 12.65
N ALA A 64 -4.21 -0.96 12.85
CA ALA A 64 -4.31 -0.31 14.17
C ALA A 64 -5.07 -1.18 15.18
N ARG A 65 -6.12 -1.88 14.75
CA ARG A 65 -6.87 -2.85 15.55
C ARG A 65 -6.17 -4.20 15.70
N ARG A 66 -4.95 -4.35 15.17
CA ARG A 66 -4.18 -5.60 15.16
C ARG A 66 -4.97 -6.80 14.60
N SER A 67 -5.82 -6.54 13.61
CA SER A 67 -6.67 -7.56 13.00
C SER A 67 -5.82 -8.62 12.31
N ARG A 68 -6.17 -9.90 12.52
CA ARG A 68 -5.52 -11.02 11.84
C ARG A 68 -5.85 -11.11 10.35
N ALA A 69 -6.79 -10.28 9.87
CA ALA A 69 -7.17 -10.18 8.46
C ALA A 69 -6.38 -9.10 7.70
N VAL A 70 -5.60 -8.25 8.40
CA VAL A 70 -5.02 -7.05 7.79
C VAL A 70 -4.12 -7.36 6.60
N GLY A 71 -3.42 -8.50 6.61
CA GLY A 71 -2.62 -8.94 5.48
C GLY A 71 -3.43 -9.10 4.19
N TRP A 72 -4.56 -9.80 4.28
CA TRP A 72 -5.46 -10.05 3.15
C TRP A 72 -6.16 -8.78 2.66
N ILE A 73 -6.39 -7.82 3.56
CA ILE A 73 -6.93 -6.49 3.22
C ILE A 73 -5.87 -5.65 2.50
N GLY A 74 -4.65 -5.58 3.05
CA GLY A 74 -3.55 -4.74 2.55
C GLY A 74 -3.02 -5.18 1.19
N LEU A 75 -2.86 -6.49 0.99
CA LEU A 75 -2.24 -7.07 -0.19
C LEU A 75 -2.79 -6.56 -1.54
N PRO A 76 -4.11 -6.58 -1.81
CA PRO A 76 -4.63 -6.13 -3.11
C PRO A 76 -4.33 -4.65 -3.35
N MET A 77 -4.32 -3.82 -2.32
CA MET A 77 -4.01 -2.39 -2.44
C MET A 77 -2.53 -2.18 -2.74
N PHE A 78 -1.63 -2.87 -2.04
CA PHE A 78 -0.20 -2.77 -2.31
C PHE A 78 0.17 -3.25 -3.72
N LEU A 79 -0.42 -4.36 -4.17
CA LEU A 79 -0.24 -4.85 -5.54
C LEU A 79 -0.76 -3.84 -6.56
N PHE A 80 -1.97 -3.31 -6.35
CA PHE A 80 -2.57 -2.32 -7.25
C PHE A 80 -1.67 -1.09 -7.42
N TRP A 81 -1.23 -0.49 -6.30
CA TRP A 81 -0.38 0.68 -6.34
C TRP A 81 1.00 0.38 -6.90
N LEU A 82 1.60 -0.78 -6.58
CA LEU A 82 2.90 -1.17 -7.13
C LEU A 82 2.84 -1.34 -8.66
N VAL A 83 1.80 -2.01 -9.18
CA VAL A 83 1.57 -2.12 -10.63
C VAL A 83 1.46 -0.75 -11.27
N LEU A 84 0.70 0.17 -10.66
CA LEU A 84 0.57 1.53 -11.17
C LEU A 84 1.93 2.28 -11.19
N MET A 85 2.71 2.19 -10.11
CA MET A 85 4.05 2.79 -10.07
C MET A 85 4.96 2.19 -11.14
N SER A 86 4.93 0.87 -11.33
CA SER A 86 5.68 0.20 -12.39
C SER A 86 5.28 0.69 -13.78
N LEU A 87 3.98 0.86 -14.06
CA LEU A 87 3.52 1.42 -15.35
C LEU A 87 4.02 2.87 -15.56
N ILE A 88 4.06 3.69 -14.51
CA ILE A 88 4.63 5.04 -14.57
C ILE A 88 6.12 4.99 -14.92
N TRP A 89 6.89 4.13 -14.26
CA TRP A 89 8.32 3.98 -14.56
C TRP A 89 8.57 3.45 -15.98
N LEU A 90 7.78 2.48 -16.45
CA LEU A 90 7.86 2.00 -17.83
C LEU A 90 7.56 3.11 -18.84
N TYR A 91 6.65 4.03 -18.52
CA TYR A 91 6.38 5.22 -19.34
C TYR A 91 7.53 6.22 -19.31
N LEU A 92 8.05 6.56 -18.13
CA LEU A 92 9.18 7.49 -17.97
C LEU A 92 10.46 7.00 -18.66
N LEU A 93 10.68 5.69 -18.70
CA LEU A 93 11.80 5.05 -19.41
C LEU A 93 11.55 4.90 -20.92
N GLY A 94 10.37 5.27 -21.42
CA GLY A 94 10.01 5.15 -22.84
C GLY A 94 9.69 3.73 -23.31
N ILE A 95 9.51 2.78 -22.39
CA ILE A 95 9.29 1.35 -22.68
C ILE A 95 7.81 1.07 -23.01
N ALA A 96 6.87 1.71 -22.29
CA ALA A 96 5.43 1.48 -22.48
C ALA A 96 4.64 2.79 -22.53
N ARG A 97 3.60 2.85 -23.39
CA ARG A 97 2.73 4.04 -23.56
C ARG A 97 1.29 3.81 -23.13
N VAL A 98 1.08 2.90 -22.17
CA VAL A 98 -0.25 2.57 -21.64
C VAL A 98 -0.86 3.74 -20.87
N ILE A 99 0.00 4.59 -20.30
CA ILE A 99 -0.39 5.84 -19.65
C ILE A 99 0.34 7.00 -20.32
N SER A 100 -0.21 8.20 -20.21
CA SER A 100 0.36 9.44 -20.74
C SER A 100 0.21 10.56 -19.72
N GLY A 101 1.20 11.45 -19.65
CA GLY A 101 1.17 12.61 -18.78
C GLY A 101 2.54 13.26 -18.63
N HIS A 102 2.56 14.45 -18.04
CA HIS A 102 3.79 15.09 -17.56
C HIS A 102 3.92 14.79 -16.07
N PHE A 103 5.11 14.32 -15.68
CA PHE A 103 5.44 14.07 -14.28
C PHE A 103 6.50 15.08 -13.84
N SER A 104 6.16 15.85 -12.81
CA SER A 104 7.07 16.71 -12.08
C SER A 104 8.04 15.90 -11.21
N PRO A 105 9.17 16.48 -10.78
CA PRO A 105 10.12 15.78 -9.90
C PRO A 105 9.51 15.29 -8.59
N ILE A 106 8.56 16.04 -8.02
CA ILE A 106 7.88 15.66 -6.77
C ILE A 106 6.98 14.43 -6.99
N GLU A 107 6.28 14.35 -8.12
CA GLU A 107 5.47 13.18 -8.46
C GLU A 107 6.33 11.93 -8.62
N ILE A 108 7.47 12.06 -9.31
CA ILE A 108 8.44 10.97 -9.46
C ILE A 108 8.93 10.50 -8.09
N ALA A 109 9.30 11.42 -7.20
CA ALA A 109 9.72 11.08 -5.84
C ALA A 109 8.62 10.35 -5.04
N MET A 110 7.37 10.79 -5.14
CA MET A 110 6.24 10.11 -4.49
C MET A 110 6.01 8.70 -5.05
N THR A 111 6.26 8.46 -6.34
CA THR A 111 6.15 7.10 -6.90
C THR A 111 7.12 6.11 -6.28
N ILE A 112 8.33 6.57 -5.94
CA ILE A 112 9.35 5.76 -5.26
C ILE A 112 8.87 5.42 -3.83
N LEU A 113 8.34 6.41 -3.10
CA LEU A 113 7.82 6.18 -1.74
C LEU A 113 6.64 5.20 -1.74
N VAL A 114 5.68 5.38 -2.66
CA VAL A 114 4.53 4.48 -2.80
C VAL A 114 4.99 3.07 -3.18
N GLY A 115 5.92 2.95 -4.13
CA GLY A 115 6.49 1.66 -4.54
C GLY A 115 7.20 0.94 -3.41
N ALA A 116 8.06 1.66 -2.66
CA ALA A 116 8.77 1.11 -1.51
C ALA A 116 7.81 0.64 -0.40
N ALA A 117 6.81 1.46 -0.05
CA ALA A 117 5.78 1.08 0.91
C ALA A 117 4.97 -0.14 0.45
N GLY A 118 4.64 -0.22 -0.84
CA GLY A 118 3.98 -1.37 -1.45
C GLY A 118 4.80 -2.65 -1.33
N ILE A 119 6.09 -2.60 -1.70
CA ILE A 119 7.03 -3.74 -1.59
C ILE A 119 7.15 -4.20 -0.14
N VAL A 120 7.35 -3.28 0.81
CA VAL A 120 7.43 -3.60 2.24
C VAL A 120 6.14 -4.26 2.71
N GLY A 121 4.97 -3.70 2.39
CA GLY A 121 3.67 -4.26 2.74
C GLY A 121 3.44 -5.68 2.21
N ILE A 122 3.79 -5.93 0.94
CA ILE A 122 3.73 -7.26 0.32
C ILE A 122 4.69 -8.23 1.02
N ALA A 123 5.92 -7.79 1.28
CA ALA A 123 6.91 -8.62 1.94
C ALA A 123 6.49 -8.98 3.38
N MET A 124 5.81 -8.07 4.09
CA MET A 124 5.22 -8.36 5.40
C MET A 124 4.08 -9.37 5.30
N PHE A 125 3.22 -9.26 4.28
CA PHE A 125 2.20 -10.26 4.01
C PHE A 125 2.81 -11.66 3.84
N ALA A 126 3.87 -11.78 3.05
CA ALA A 126 4.53 -13.05 2.76
C ALA A 126 5.24 -13.68 3.98
N ARG A 127 5.74 -12.85 4.91
CA ARG A 127 6.50 -13.30 6.09
C ARG A 127 5.63 -13.73 7.28
N VAL A 128 4.37 -13.28 7.34
CA VAL A 128 3.48 -13.51 8.48
C VAL A 128 2.43 -14.56 8.15
N LYS A 129 2.15 -15.45 9.11
CA LYS A 129 1.00 -16.37 9.02
C LYS A 129 -0.27 -15.64 9.43
N TRP A 130 -1.24 -15.60 8.51
CA TRP A 130 -2.54 -14.96 8.73
C TRP A 130 -3.58 -16.02 9.14
N SER A 131 -4.51 -15.68 10.02
CA SER A 131 -5.41 -16.67 10.65
C SER A 131 -6.71 -16.95 9.90
N LEU A 132 -6.90 -16.39 8.71
CA LEU A 132 -8.07 -16.64 7.88
C LEU A 132 -7.87 -17.91 7.06
N SER A 133 -8.95 -18.67 6.84
CA SER A 133 -8.91 -19.76 5.84
C SER A 133 -8.60 -19.18 4.46
N GLY A 134 -7.93 -19.95 3.60
CA GLY A 134 -7.53 -19.47 2.27
C GLY A 134 -8.70 -18.95 1.43
N VAL A 135 -9.87 -19.59 1.53
CA VAL A 135 -11.10 -19.15 0.85
C VAL A 135 -11.64 -17.84 1.41
N ALA A 136 -11.71 -17.70 2.74
CA ALA A 136 -12.17 -16.45 3.36
C ALA A 136 -11.20 -15.29 3.10
N GLY A 137 -9.89 -15.56 3.16
CA GLY A 137 -8.83 -14.62 2.81
C GLY A 137 -8.92 -14.16 1.35
N LEU A 138 -9.12 -15.09 0.42
CA LEU A 138 -9.32 -14.79 -1.00
C LEU A 138 -10.59 -13.98 -1.24
N GLY A 139 -11.70 -14.31 -0.59
CA GLY A 139 -12.94 -13.53 -0.67
C GLY A 139 -12.73 -12.09 -0.21
N LEU A 140 -12.02 -11.90 0.91
CA LEU A 140 -11.68 -10.57 1.41
C LEU A 140 -10.73 -9.81 0.48
N PHE A 141 -9.73 -10.48 -0.07
CA PHE A 141 -8.82 -9.92 -1.08
C PHE A 141 -9.60 -9.40 -2.28
N LEU A 142 -10.50 -10.21 -2.85
CA LEU A 142 -11.26 -9.85 -4.04
C LEU A 142 -12.21 -8.68 -3.75
N LEU A 143 -12.89 -8.69 -2.60
CA LEU A 143 -13.76 -7.59 -2.18
C LEU A 143 -12.99 -6.27 -2.10
N VAL A 144 -11.82 -6.26 -1.45
CA VAL A 144 -11.01 -5.06 -1.32
C VAL A 144 -10.38 -4.65 -2.65
N ALA A 145 -9.99 -5.61 -3.50
CA ALA A 145 -9.49 -5.33 -4.85
C ALA A 145 -10.55 -4.63 -5.72
N VAL A 146 -11.80 -5.11 -5.67
CA VAL A 146 -12.93 -4.47 -6.36
C VAL A 146 -13.18 -3.08 -5.82
N ALA A 147 -13.18 -2.89 -4.50
CA ALA A 147 -13.32 -1.58 -3.88
C ALA A 147 -12.21 -0.62 -4.34
N GLN A 148 -10.95 -1.07 -4.37
CA GLN A 148 -9.80 -0.31 -4.86
C GLN A 148 -9.95 0.09 -6.33
N TRP A 149 -10.38 -0.84 -7.17
CA TRP A 149 -10.65 -0.57 -8.58
C TRP A 149 -11.77 0.45 -8.76
N VAL A 150 -12.88 0.30 -8.04
CA VAL A 150 -14.04 1.22 -8.10
C VAL A 150 -13.63 2.62 -7.67
N CYS A 151 -12.99 2.78 -6.51
CA CYS A 151 -12.50 4.07 -6.03
C CYS A 151 -11.55 4.72 -7.04
N PHE A 152 -10.63 3.95 -7.62
CA PHE A 152 -9.74 4.45 -8.66
C PHE A 152 -10.51 4.93 -9.88
N ARG A 153 -11.48 4.15 -10.39
CA ARG A 153 -12.30 4.53 -11.55
C ARG A 153 -13.15 5.77 -11.29
N LEU A 154 -13.79 5.86 -10.12
CA LEU A 154 -14.59 7.02 -9.72
C LEU A 154 -13.75 8.31 -9.66
N SER A 155 -12.47 8.21 -9.30
CA SER A 155 -11.58 9.36 -9.25
C SER A 155 -11.33 10.06 -10.60
N PHE A 156 -11.67 9.39 -11.72
CA PHE A 156 -11.56 9.97 -13.07
C PHE A 156 -12.86 10.58 -13.59
N ILE A 157 -13.96 10.52 -12.82
CA ILE A 157 -15.20 11.19 -13.21
C ILE A 157 -14.97 12.71 -13.18
N PRO A 158 -15.47 13.50 -14.15
CA PRO A 158 -15.16 14.93 -14.27
C PRO A 158 -15.40 15.77 -13.00
N ALA A 159 -16.38 15.38 -12.18
CA ALA A 159 -16.69 16.04 -10.91
C ALA A 159 -15.54 15.95 -9.88
N ILE A 160 -14.70 14.91 -9.98
CA ILE A 160 -13.59 14.62 -9.06
C ILE A 160 -12.23 14.83 -9.75
N ALA A 161 -12.13 14.52 -11.04
CA ALA A 161 -10.85 14.48 -11.77
C ALA A 161 -10.10 15.82 -11.81
N ASN A 162 -10.84 16.94 -11.69
CA ASN A 162 -10.32 18.30 -11.77
C ASN A 162 -10.29 19.00 -10.40
N ARG A 163 -10.35 18.25 -9.29
CA ARG A 163 -10.42 18.77 -7.91
C ARG A 163 -9.53 17.99 -6.94
#